data_AF-A0A2E7BA31-F1
#
_entry.id   AF-A0A2E7BA31-F1
#
_cell.length_a   1.000
_cell.length_b   1.000
_cell.length_c   1.000
_cell.angle_alpha   90.00
_cell.angle_beta   90.00
_cell.angle_gamma   90.00
#
_symmetry.space_group_name_H-M   'P 1'
#
loop_
_entity.id
_entity.type
_entity.pdbx_description
1 polymer ?
#
loop_
_entity_poly.entity_id
_entity_poly.type
_entity_poly.pdbx_seq_one_letter_code
_entity_poly.pdbx_strand_id
1 'polypeptide(L)'
;MSFDDEHELDAWIAGEALFPNVTSEAVRTWLKGFNLPLNLNKNADWLAKTVRRVLAITLPEYGEGADRVPNKDIRKALQRRRKIVEKAWMELFAHDVALDRFLWDFVWQHWEGEMDGEVLDENENVQLIGELPIYARYKAAIQELDWLGRFLRDAANSVEEQGHRWKETEQKVARVERARFLAPVFEGAFGTKVTVNNYPNDARHREPTSFGAFYQHMVSLAFDEHCTPNLPEVLRKARAKHRVDPVTFPEGIIPDA
;
A
#
# COMPACT_ATOMS: atom_id res chain seq x y z
N MET A 1 -4.25 -7.14 30.71
CA MET A 1 -3.84 -6.86 29.32
C MET A 1 -2.34 -6.66 29.34
N SER A 2 -1.59 -7.64 28.86
CA SER A 2 -0.23 -7.42 28.36
C SER A 2 -0.34 -7.45 26.85
N PHE A 3 0.23 -6.46 26.18
CA PHE A 3 0.38 -6.44 24.73
C PHE A 3 1.65 -7.23 24.39
N ASP A 4 1.61 -8.04 23.34
CA ASP A 4 2.71 -8.95 23.00
C ASP A 4 3.88 -8.20 22.33
N ASP A 5 3.63 -7.02 21.75
CA ASP A 5 4.67 -6.09 21.27
C ASP A 5 4.21 -4.62 21.14
N GLU A 6 5.18 -3.72 20.85
CA GLU A 6 4.95 -2.29 20.60
C GLU A 6 4.10 -2.04 19.34
N HIS A 7 4.10 -2.96 18.37
CA HIS A 7 3.30 -2.85 17.16
C HIS A 7 1.80 -3.04 17.43
N GLU A 8 1.44 -3.93 18.37
CA GLU A 8 0.08 -4.16 18.82
C GLU A 8 -0.46 -2.98 19.64
N LEU A 9 0.39 -2.39 20.50
CA LEU A 9 0.09 -1.16 21.23
C LEU A 9 -0.06 0.03 20.27
N ASP A 10 0.82 0.17 19.28
CA ASP A 10 0.76 1.22 18.27
C ASP A 10 -0.45 1.07 17.34
N ALA A 11 -0.82 -0.16 16.95
CA ALA A 11 -2.04 -0.43 16.19
C ALA A 11 -3.31 -0.11 17.00
N TRP A 12 -3.30 -0.37 18.31
CA TRP A 12 -4.38 -0.05 19.23
C TRP A 12 -4.54 1.46 19.46
N ILE A 13 -3.41 2.18 19.65
CA ILE A 13 -3.38 3.65 19.75
C ILE A 13 -3.77 4.30 18.41
N ALA A 14 -3.29 3.77 17.29
CA ALA A 14 -3.57 4.29 15.96
C ALA A 14 -5.05 4.15 15.59
N GLY A 15 -5.69 3.00 15.86
CA GLY A 15 -7.10 2.77 15.51
C GLY A 15 -8.08 3.76 16.15
N GLU A 16 -7.81 4.23 17.37
CA GLU A 16 -8.66 5.20 18.06
C GLU A 16 -8.40 6.66 17.62
N ALA A 17 -7.17 6.98 17.21
CA ALA A 17 -6.78 8.31 16.75
C ALA A 17 -7.15 8.59 15.29
N LEU A 18 -7.27 7.57 14.44
CA LEU A 18 -7.51 7.71 13.00
C LEU A 18 -8.88 8.29 12.63
N PHE A 19 -9.88 8.13 13.49
CA PHE A 19 -11.25 8.58 13.23
C PHE A 19 -11.79 9.41 14.42
N PRO A 20 -11.24 10.60 14.67
CA PRO A 20 -11.59 11.41 15.84
C PRO A 20 -13.06 11.85 15.86
N ASN A 21 -13.70 11.90 14.69
CA ASN A 21 -15.09 12.30 14.52
C ASN A 21 -16.10 11.21 14.90
N VAL A 22 -15.66 9.95 15.00
CA VAL A 22 -16.51 8.83 15.43
C VAL A 22 -16.51 8.79 16.97
N THR A 23 -17.22 9.75 17.56
CA THR A 23 -17.36 9.88 19.02
C THR A 23 -18.62 9.21 19.54
N SER A 24 -18.62 8.86 20.82
CA SER A 24 -19.79 8.31 21.52
C SER A 24 -20.98 9.29 21.49
N GLU A 25 -20.72 10.60 21.49
CA GLU A 25 -21.75 11.64 21.36
C GLU A 25 -22.35 11.72 19.96
N ALA A 26 -21.51 11.67 18.92
CA ALA A 26 -21.98 11.65 17.53
C ALA A 26 -22.87 10.42 17.28
N VAL A 27 -22.42 9.25 17.75
CA VAL A 27 -23.19 8.00 17.67
C VAL A 27 -24.50 8.09 18.46
N ARG A 28 -24.50 8.62 19.69
CA ARG A 28 -25.76 8.84 20.47
C ARG A 28 -26.74 9.73 19.73
N THR A 29 -26.24 10.81 19.13
CA THR A 29 -27.07 11.79 18.43
C THR A 29 -27.77 11.14 17.24
N TRP A 30 -27.05 10.34 16.47
CA TRP A 30 -27.64 9.59 15.36
C TRP A 30 -28.61 8.51 15.82
N LEU A 31 -28.29 7.77 16.88
CA LEU A 31 -29.14 6.71 17.42
C LEU A 31 -30.52 7.22 17.85
N LYS A 32 -30.69 8.50 18.23
CA LYS A 32 -32.00 9.10 18.57
C LYS A 32 -33.03 8.99 17.44
N GLY A 33 -32.57 8.97 16.18
CA GLY A 33 -33.42 8.84 14.99
C GLY A 33 -33.31 7.47 14.32
N PHE A 34 -32.57 6.52 14.89
CA PHE A 34 -32.36 5.21 14.29
C PHE A 34 -33.46 4.23 14.69
N ASN A 35 -33.87 3.38 13.76
CA ASN A 35 -35.07 2.55 13.89
C ASN A 35 -34.88 1.25 14.69
N LEU A 36 -33.64 0.90 15.08
CA LEU A 36 -33.35 -0.29 15.87
C LEU A 36 -32.76 0.10 17.24
N PRO A 37 -33.25 -0.50 18.33
CA PRO A 37 -32.64 -0.33 19.64
C PRO A 37 -31.28 -1.04 19.69
N LEU A 38 -30.33 -0.48 20.44
CA LEU A 38 -29.11 -1.19 20.80
C LEU A 38 -29.44 -2.40 21.68
N ASN A 39 -28.66 -3.47 21.53
CA ASN A 39 -28.66 -4.60 22.45
C ASN A 39 -28.38 -4.12 23.88
N LEU A 40 -29.01 -4.76 24.88
CA LEU A 40 -28.99 -4.32 26.29
C LEU A 40 -27.58 -4.17 26.87
N ASN A 41 -26.61 -4.94 26.38
CA ASN A 41 -25.23 -4.91 26.86
C ASN A 41 -24.34 -3.98 26.01
N LYS A 42 -24.92 -3.21 25.08
CA LYS A 42 -24.16 -2.37 24.14
C LYS A 42 -24.61 -0.92 24.31
N ASN A 43 -23.64 -0.02 24.29
CA ASN A 43 -23.89 1.41 24.38
C ASN A 43 -23.19 2.14 23.22
N ALA A 44 -23.47 3.44 23.09
CA ALA A 44 -22.88 4.26 22.02
C ALA A 44 -21.35 4.38 22.11
N ASP A 45 -20.77 4.24 23.30
CA ASP A 45 -19.32 4.27 23.48
C ASP A 45 -18.65 3.02 22.91
N TRP A 46 -19.20 1.86 23.26
CA TRP A 46 -18.83 0.58 22.68
C TRP A 46 -18.95 0.61 21.16
N LEU A 47 -20.06 1.15 20.62
CA LEU A 47 -20.28 1.20 19.17
C LEU A 47 -19.28 2.13 18.47
N ALA A 48 -19.06 3.34 19.01
CA ALA A 48 -18.08 4.28 18.46
C ALA A 48 -16.67 3.66 18.45
N LYS A 49 -16.24 3.08 19.57
CA LYS A 49 -14.94 2.42 19.72
C LYS A 49 -14.77 1.25 18.74
N THR A 50 -15.77 0.39 18.63
CA THR A 50 -15.77 -0.75 17.71
C THR A 50 -15.67 -0.29 16.26
N VAL A 51 -16.48 0.71 15.86
CA VAL A 51 -16.47 1.26 14.49
C VAL A 51 -15.10 1.82 14.14
N ARG A 52 -14.46 2.60 15.02
CA ARG A 52 -13.12 3.15 14.79
C ARG A 52 -12.10 2.07 14.50
N ARG A 53 -12.03 1.06 15.39
CA ARG A 53 -11.09 -0.07 15.27
C ARG A 53 -11.32 -0.88 14.00
N VAL A 54 -12.57 -1.21 13.72
CA VAL A 54 -12.95 -2.01 12.56
C VAL A 54 -12.69 -1.29 11.24
N LEU A 55 -12.97 0.02 11.17
CA LEU A 55 -12.67 0.80 9.97
C LEU A 55 -11.18 1.03 9.77
N ALA A 56 -10.37 1.04 10.84
CA ALA A 56 -8.92 1.20 10.73
C ALA A 56 -8.28 0.04 9.97
N ILE A 57 -8.80 -1.18 10.18
CA ILE A 57 -8.39 -2.39 9.45
C ILE A 57 -8.65 -2.27 7.93
N THR A 58 -9.64 -1.45 7.54
CA THR A 58 -10.02 -1.28 6.13
C THR A 58 -9.25 -0.18 5.41
N LEU A 59 -8.33 0.50 6.10
CA LEU A 59 -7.45 1.47 5.46
C LEU A 59 -6.43 0.73 4.59
N PRO A 60 -6.21 1.17 3.34
CA PRO A 60 -5.13 0.62 2.53
C PRO A 60 -3.78 0.93 3.19
N GLU A 61 -2.79 0.09 2.91
CA GLU A 61 -1.40 0.39 3.28
C GLU A 61 -0.97 1.75 2.68
N TYR A 62 -0.01 2.40 3.34
CA TYR A 62 0.46 3.71 2.91
C TYR A 62 0.95 3.65 1.46
N GLY A 63 0.29 4.42 0.58
CA GLY A 63 0.62 4.44 -0.85
C GLY A 63 -0.06 3.35 -1.69
N GLU A 64 -1.00 2.57 -1.13
CA GLU A 64 -1.76 1.56 -1.88
C GLU A 64 -3.23 1.95 -2.15
N GLY A 65 -3.68 3.10 -1.65
CA GLY A 65 -5.03 3.61 -1.91
C GLY A 65 -5.21 4.26 -3.29
N ALA A 66 -6.43 4.69 -3.60
CA ALA A 66 -6.79 5.36 -4.86
C ALA A 66 -6.01 6.67 -5.15
N ASP A 67 -5.34 7.20 -4.13
CA ASP A 67 -4.52 8.41 -4.20
C ASP A 67 -3.04 8.11 -4.52
N ARG A 68 -2.66 6.85 -4.67
CA ARG A 68 -1.31 6.44 -5.04
C ARG A 68 -0.89 6.97 -6.41
N VAL A 69 0.43 7.01 -6.61
CA VAL A 69 1.01 7.41 -7.90
C VAL A 69 0.53 6.43 -8.98
N PRO A 70 0.02 6.92 -10.12
CA PRO A 70 -0.39 6.05 -11.22
C PRO A 70 0.77 5.18 -11.71
N ASN A 71 0.50 3.91 -11.98
CA ASN A 71 1.47 2.96 -12.53
C ASN A 71 2.11 3.48 -13.82
N LYS A 72 1.34 4.20 -14.65
CA LYS A 72 1.85 4.85 -15.86
C LYS A 72 2.98 5.84 -15.56
N ASP A 73 2.87 6.59 -14.47
CA ASP A 73 3.87 7.59 -14.10
C ASP A 73 5.08 6.94 -13.43
N ILE A 74 4.87 5.86 -12.65
CA ILE A 74 5.96 4.99 -12.15
C ILE A 74 6.76 4.42 -13.32
N ARG A 75 6.08 3.81 -14.30
CA ARG A 75 6.69 3.26 -15.52
C ARG A 75 7.50 4.33 -16.26
N LYS A 76 6.93 5.52 -16.46
CA LYS A 76 7.64 6.66 -17.08
C LYS A 76 8.87 7.07 -16.27
N ALA A 77 8.78 7.11 -14.95
CA ALA A 77 9.91 7.48 -14.08
C ALA A 77 11.04 6.45 -14.18
N LEU A 78 10.72 5.16 -14.16
CA LEU A 78 11.68 4.07 -14.35
C LEU A 78 12.35 4.14 -15.73
N GLN A 79 11.56 4.34 -16.79
CA GLN A 79 12.09 4.52 -18.15
C GLN A 79 12.99 5.75 -18.29
N ARG A 80 12.67 6.86 -17.60
CA ARG A 80 13.54 8.05 -17.57
C ARG A 80 14.87 7.74 -16.88
N ARG A 81 14.85 7.09 -15.71
CA ARG A 81 16.06 6.69 -14.99
C ARG A 81 16.92 5.73 -15.82
N ARG A 82 16.30 4.74 -16.47
CA ARG A 82 16.96 3.84 -17.43
C ARG A 82 17.71 4.62 -18.50
N LYS A 83 17.07 5.60 -19.14
CA LYS A 83 17.71 6.41 -20.19
C LYS A 83 18.94 7.17 -19.70
N ILE A 84 18.90 7.67 -18.46
CA ILE A 84 20.06 8.35 -17.85
C ILE A 84 21.21 7.36 -17.67
N VAL A 85 20.93 6.18 -17.11
CA VAL A 85 21.93 5.13 -16.90
C VAL A 85 22.50 4.62 -18.23
N GLU A 86 21.65 4.35 -19.23
CA GLU A 86 22.10 3.92 -20.57
C GLU A 86 22.96 4.98 -21.24
N LYS A 87 22.63 6.28 -21.09
CA LYS A 87 23.46 7.36 -21.63
C LYS A 87 24.83 7.41 -20.95
N ALA A 88 24.85 7.36 -19.62
CA ALA A 88 26.10 7.35 -18.85
C ALA A 88 26.97 6.12 -19.19
N TRP A 89 26.34 4.95 -19.30
CA TRP A 89 27.02 3.73 -19.72
C TRP A 89 27.62 3.87 -21.12
N MET A 90 26.87 4.36 -22.10
CA MET A 90 27.38 4.57 -23.47
C MET A 90 28.53 5.58 -23.52
N GLU A 91 28.47 6.66 -22.73
CA GLU A 91 29.55 7.66 -22.66
C GLU A 91 30.83 7.08 -22.02
N LEU A 92 30.70 6.24 -20.99
CA LEU A 92 31.82 5.61 -20.30
C LEU A 92 32.37 4.38 -21.04
N PHE A 93 31.52 3.67 -21.80
CA PHE A 93 31.90 2.51 -22.59
C PHE A 93 32.44 2.89 -23.98
N ALA A 94 32.17 4.10 -24.46
CA ALA A 94 32.73 4.57 -25.73
C ALA A 94 34.27 4.50 -25.67
N HIS A 95 34.83 3.50 -26.35
CA HIS A 95 36.26 3.24 -26.38
C HIS A 95 37.01 4.38 -27.07
N ASP A 96 37.54 5.29 -26.28
CA ASP A 96 38.61 6.19 -26.67
C ASP A 96 39.93 5.58 -26.18
N VAL A 97 40.72 5.06 -27.12
CA VAL A 97 42.02 4.44 -26.85
C VAL A 97 42.97 5.40 -26.13
N ALA A 98 42.88 6.71 -26.40
CA ALA A 98 43.71 7.70 -25.73
C ALA A 98 43.27 7.90 -24.27
N LEU A 99 41.96 7.90 -24.02
CA LEU A 99 41.39 7.98 -22.66
C LEU A 99 41.74 6.72 -21.86
N ASP A 100 41.55 5.53 -22.44
CA ASP A 100 41.87 4.25 -21.80
C ASP A 100 43.36 4.18 -21.43
N ARG A 101 44.25 4.62 -22.33
CA ARG A 101 45.68 4.70 -22.05
C ARG A 101 46.01 5.69 -20.94
N PHE A 102 45.42 6.88 -20.95
CA PHE A 102 45.64 7.87 -19.89
C PHE A 102 45.16 7.38 -18.52
N LEU A 103 43.98 6.74 -18.46
CA LEU A 103 43.46 6.16 -17.22
C LEU A 103 44.36 5.04 -16.72
N TRP A 104 44.88 4.20 -17.61
CA TRP A 104 45.82 3.15 -17.26
C TRP A 104 47.14 3.74 -16.72
N ASP A 105 47.72 4.75 -17.40
CA ASP A 105 48.93 5.45 -16.98
C ASP A 105 48.72 6.17 -15.63
N PHE A 106 47.55 6.78 -15.40
CA PHE A 106 47.20 7.41 -14.13
C PHE A 106 47.15 6.40 -12.99
N VAL A 107 46.46 5.27 -13.21
CA VAL A 107 46.37 4.18 -12.22
C VAL A 107 47.74 3.58 -11.95
N TRP A 108 48.60 3.46 -12.98
CA TRP A 108 49.98 3.02 -12.87
C TRP A 108 50.81 3.93 -11.95
N GLN A 109 50.76 5.24 -12.17
CA GLN A 109 51.55 6.23 -11.42
C GLN A 109 51.15 6.36 -9.94
N HIS A 110 49.93 5.97 -9.59
CA HIS A 110 49.37 6.10 -8.24
C HIS A 110 49.18 4.77 -7.54
N TRP A 111 49.74 3.69 -8.10
CA TRP A 111 49.70 2.38 -7.47
C TRP A 111 50.81 2.25 -6.42
N GLU A 112 50.44 1.85 -5.20
CA GLU A 112 51.35 1.82 -4.03
C GLU A 112 52.01 0.44 -3.80
N GLY A 113 51.79 -0.56 -4.67
CA GLY A 113 52.16 -1.98 -4.46
C GLY A 113 51.19 -2.65 -3.46
N GLU A 114 50.61 -3.83 -3.66
CA GLU A 114 51.18 -5.15 -3.96
C GLU A 114 50.27 -5.92 -4.94
N MET A 115 50.85 -6.73 -5.83
CA MET A 115 50.12 -7.69 -6.68
C MET A 115 50.87 -9.03 -6.69
N ASP A 116 50.15 -10.14 -6.54
CA ASP A 116 50.69 -11.53 -6.55
C ASP A 116 51.21 -12.01 -7.93
N GLY A 117 51.46 -11.11 -8.89
CA GLY A 117 51.65 -11.43 -10.31
C GLY A 117 52.67 -10.57 -11.06
N GLU A 118 53.62 -9.96 -10.35
CA GLU A 118 54.76 -9.27 -10.97
C GLU A 118 55.76 -10.29 -11.54
N VAL A 119 56.13 -10.14 -12.81
CA VAL A 119 57.21 -10.92 -13.44
C VAL A 119 58.22 -9.94 -14.02
N LEU A 120 59.49 -10.15 -13.72
CA LEU A 120 60.57 -9.37 -14.31
C LEU A 120 60.79 -9.85 -15.76
N ASP A 121 60.85 -8.91 -16.70
CA ASP A 121 61.31 -9.23 -18.05
C ASP A 121 62.83 -9.44 -18.10
N GLU A 122 63.34 -9.83 -19.27
CA GLU A 122 64.76 -10.12 -19.50
C GLU A 122 65.69 -8.92 -19.22
N ASN A 123 65.13 -7.71 -19.09
CA ASN A 123 65.85 -6.47 -18.79
C ASN A 123 65.56 -5.97 -17.36
N GLU A 124 65.05 -6.82 -16.48
CA GLU A 124 64.65 -6.49 -15.10
C GLU A 124 63.55 -5.43 -14.98
N ASN A 125 62.77 -5.20 -16.05
CA ASN A 125 61.57 -4.36 -15.93
C ASN A 125 60.41 -5.18 -15.37
N VAL A 126 59.62 -4.58 -14.48
CA VAL A 126 58.39 -5.18 -13.98
C VAL A 126 57.36 -5.25 -15.11
N GLN A 127 57.03 -6.47 -15.55
CA GLN A 127 55.86 -6.77 -16.36
C GLN A 127 54.77 -7.36 -15.46
N LEU A 128 53.56 -6.82 -15.57
CA LEU A 128 52.40 -7.37 -14.86
C LEU A 128 51.69 -8.42 -15.69
N ILE A 129 51.40 -9.55 -15.04
CA ILE A 129 50.46 -10.54 -15.55
C ILE A 129 49.07 -10.17 -14.99
N GLY A 130 48.39 -9.20 -15.61
CA GLY A 130 46.99 -8.84 -15.29
C GLY A 130 46.66 -7.35 -15.33
N GLU A 131 45.41 -7.02 -14.98
CA GLU A 131 44.94 -5.64 -14.81
C GLU A 131 45.14 -5.16 -13.37
N LEU A 132 45.55 -3.90 -13.17
CA LEU A 132 45.63 -3.32 -11.83
C LEU A 132 44.25 -3.31 -11.14
N PRO A 133 44.15 -3.62 -9.83
CA PRO A 133 42.87 -3.78 -9.13
C PRO A 133 41.93 -2.57 -9.25
N ILE A 134 42.49 -1.36 -9.24
CA ILE A 134 41.74 -0.12 -9.38
C ILE A 134 41.15 0.02 -10.80
N TYR A 135 41.91 -0.37 -11.83
CA TYR A 135 41.43 -0.34 -13.21
C TYR A 135 40.39 -1.45 -13.48
N ALA A 136 40.58 -2.64 -12.92
CA ALA A 136 39.57 -3.70 -12.93
C ALA A 136 38.27 -3.26 -12.23
N ARG A 137 38.37 -2.55 -11.10
CA ARG A 137 37.21 -1.98 -10.40
C ARG A 137 36.48 -0.91 -11.23
N TYR A 138 37.22 -0.07 -11.96
CA TYR A 138 36.63 0.89 -12.91
C TYR A 138 35.82 0.19 -14.00
N LYS A 139 36.39 -0.84 -14.64
CA LYS A 139 35.69 -1.64 -15.66
C LYS A 139 34.45 -2.34 -15.10
N ALA A 140 34.56 -2.92 -13.90
CA ALA A 140 33.43 -3.54 -13.22
C ALA A 140 32.31 -2.53 -12.93
N ALA A 141 32.64 -1.31 -12.48
CA ALA A 141 31.65 -0.26 -12.25
C ALA A 141 30.89 0.14 -13.52
N ILE A 142 31.56 0.16 -14.68
CA ILE A 142 30.90 0.39 -15.97
C ILE A 142 29.94 -0.77 -16.29
N GLN A 143 30.33 -2.02 -16.05
CA GLN A 143 29.45 -3.18 -16.27
C GLN A 143 28.21 -3.15 -15.37
N GLU A 144 28.34 -2.70 -14.12
CA GLU A 144 27.21 -2.52 -13.20
C GLU A 144 26.20 -1.47 -13.69
N LEU A 145 26.62 -0.48 -14.48
CA LEU A 145 25.69 0.46 -15.11
C LEU A 145 24.84 -0.21 -16.19
N ASP A 146 25.39 -1.12 -16.98
CA ASP A 146 24.59 -1.92 -17.94
C ASP A 146 23.58 -2.80 -17.19
N TRP A 147 24.04 -3.50 -16.14
CA TRP A 147 23.14 -4.27 -15.28
C TRP A 147 22.00 -3.41 -14.72
N LEU A 148 22.31 -2.23 -14.17
CA LEU A 148 21.32 -1.31 -13.63
C LEU A 148 20.33 -0.84 -14.70
N GLY A 149 20.81 -0.57 -15.91
CA GLY A 149 19.96 -0.23 -17.05
C GLY A 149 18.95 -1.33 -17.41
N ARG A 150 19.39 -2.60 -17.38
CA ARG A 150 18.53 -3.77 -17.59
C ARG A 150 17.54 -3.95 -16.45
N PHE A 151 18.00 -3.87 -15.20
CA PHE A 151 17.13 -3.95 -14.02
C PHE A 151 16.00 -2.92 -14.08
N LEU A 152 16.31 -1.65 -14.39
CA LEU A 152 15.30 -0.59 -14.50
C LEU A 152 14.31 -0.82 -15.66
N ARG A 153 14.76 -1.47 -16.74
CA ARG A 153 13.91 -1.87 -17.87
C ARG A 153 12.94 -2.96 -17.44
N ASP A 154 13.44 -3.99 -16.79
CA ASP A 154 12.63 -5.15 -16.37
C ASP A 154 11.62 -4.72 -15.30
N ALA A 155 12.03 -3.89 -14.35
CA ALA A 155 11.14 -3.25 -13.38
C ALA A 155 10.06 -2.40 -14.07
N ALA A 156 10.39 -1.63 -15.12
CA ALA A 156 9.39 -0.85 -15.85
C ALA A 156 8.37 -1.75 -16.59
N ASN A 157 8.82 -2.90 -17.08
CA ASN A 157 7.98 -3.86 -17.80
C ASN A 157 7.08 -4.68 -16.85
N SER A 158 7.50 -4.89 -15.60
CA SER A 158 6.72 -5.61 -14.59
C SER A 158 5.61 -4.76 -13.96
N VAL A 159 5.65 -3.43 -14.11
CA VAL A 159 4.59 -2.55 -13.61
C VAL A 159 3.30 -2.83 -14.37
N GLU A 160 2.25 -3.27 -13.67
CA GLU A 160 0.95 -3.60 -14.26
C GLU A 160 0.26 -2.39 -14.92
N GLU A 161 -0.50 -2.63 -15.99
CA GLU A 161 -1.33 -1.60 -16.61
C GLU A 161 -2.61 -1.36 -15.80
N GLN A 162 -2.83 -0.10 -15.44
CA GLN A 162 -4.07 0.32 -14.81
C GLN A 162 -5.13 0.63 -15.86
N GLY A 163 -6.35 0.11 -15.66
CA GLY A 163 -7.51 0.46 -16.49
C GLY A 163 -7.91 1.94 -16.34
N HIS A 164 -8.65 2.47 -17.32
CA HIS A 164 -9.08 3.89 -17.35
C HIS A 164 -9.78 4.38 -16.06
N ARG A 165 -10.51 3.51 -15.35
CA ARG A 165 -11.26 3.84 -14.13
C ARG A 165 -10.71 3.14 -12.88
N TRP A 166 -9.39 2.95 -12.81
CA TRP A 166 -8.75 2.23 -11.70
C TRP A 166 -9.04 2.88 -10.34
N LYS A 167 -8.99 4.22 -10.24
CA LYS A 167 -9.31 4.94 -8.99
C LYS A 167 -10.72 4.66 -8.50
N GLU A 168 -11.71 4.74 -9.39
CA GLU A 168 -13.11 4.42 -9.05
C GLU A 168 -13.25 2.96 -8.60
N THR A 169 -12.48 2.06 -9.22
CA THR A 169 -12.47 0.63 -8.91
C THR A 169 -11.88 0.38 -7.53
N GLU A 170 -10.74 0.96 -7.20
CA GLU A 170 -10.10 0.86 -5.88
C GLU A 170 -10.97 1.50 -4.78
N GLN A 171 -11.55 2.68 -5.02
CA GLN A 171 -12.52 3.28 -4.10
C GLN A 171 -13.75 2.39 -3.89
N LYS A 172 -14.24 1.73 -4.95
CA LYS A 172 -15.35 0.79 -4.85
C LYS A 172 -14.97 -0.45 -4.03
N VAL A 173 -13.75 -0.98 -4.21
CA VAL A 173 -13.23 -2.08 -3.38
C VAL A 173 -13.15 -1.66 -1.91
N ALA A 174 -12.60 -0.49 -1.62
CA ALA A 174 -12.52 0.04 -0.25
C ALA A 174 -13.91 0.17 0.41
N ARG A 175 -14.91 0.71 -0.31
CA ARG A 175 -16.30 0.78 0.17
C ARG A 175 -16.89 -0.60 0.46
N VAL A 176 -16.60 -1.59 -0.40
CA VAL A 176 -17.05 -2.97 -0.21
C VAL A 176 -16.40 -3.59 1.04
N GLU A 177 -15.10 -3.38 1.27
CA GLU A 177 -14.45 -3.86 2.50
C GLU A 177 -15.01 -3.18 3.75
N ARG A 178 -15.16 -1.86 3.75
CA ARG A 178 -15.81 -1.12 4.86
C ARG A 178 -17.17 -1.71 5.21
N ALA A 179 -18.02 -1.95 4.21
CA ALA A 179 -19.34 -2.55 4.43
C ALA A 179 -19.24 -4.00 4.95
N ARG A 180 -18.28 -4.78 4.46
CA ARG A 180 -18.07 -6.17 4.88
C ARG A 180 -17.64 -6.25 6.34
N PHE A 181 -16.76 -5.34 6.77
CA PHE A 181 -16.23 -5.25 8.13
C PHE A 181 -17.23 -4.62 9.12
N LEU A 182 -18.06 -3.67 8.68
CA LEU A 182 -19.12 -3.09 9.52
C LEU A 182 -20.32 -4.03 9.73
N ALA A 183 -20.48 -5.07 8.91
CA ALA A 183 -21.62 -5.99 9.01
C ALA A 183 -21.69 -6.71 10.38
N PRO A 184 -20.65 -7.41 10.87
CA PRO A 184 -20.71 -8.04 12.20
C PRO A 184 -20.88 -7.04 13.34
N VAL A 185 -20.36 -5.80 13.19
CA VAL A 185 -20.56 -4.73 14.18
C VAL A 185 -22.03 -4.37 14.28
N PHE A 186 -22.72 -4.21 13.15
CA PHE A 186 -24.16 -3.97 13.10
C PHE A 186 -24.94 -5.12 13.76
N GLU A 187 -24.63 -6.37 13.40
CA GLU A 187 -25.34 -7.53 13.94
C GLU A 187 -25.13 -7.65 15.47
N GLY A 188 -23.91 -7.41 15.95
CA GLY A 188 -23.61 -7.38 17.37
C GLY A 188 -24.24 -6.20 18.13
N ALA A 189 -24.36 -5.04 17.49
CA ALA A 189 -24.94 -3.84 18.09
C ALA A 189 -26.47 -3.92 18.23
N PHE A 190 -27.16 -4.46 17.22
CA PHE A 190 -28.63 -4.39 17.10
C PHE A 190 -29.33 -5.76 17.13
N GLY A 191 -28.57 -6.86 17.24
CA GLY A 191 -29.11 -8.22 17.31
C GLY A 191 -29.84 -8.66 16.03
N THR A 192 -29.68 -7.92 14.94
CA THR A 192 -30.43 -8.08 13.69
C THR A 192 -29.48 -8.43 12.57
N LYS A 193 -29.78 -9.48 11.79
CA LYS A 193 -28.95 -9.86 10.64
C LYS A 193 -28.94 -8.79 9.56
N VAL A 194 -27.80 -8.61 8.90
CA VAL A 194 -27.66 -7.65 7.81
C VAL A 194 -28.55 -8.06 6.62
N THR A 195 -29.37 -7.12 6.18
CA THR A 195 -30.17 -7.23 4.94
C THR A 195 -29.76 -6.15 3.94
N VAL A 196 -29.78 -6.52 2.67
CA VAL A 196 -29.41 -5.65 1.53
C VAL A 196 -30.60 -5.39 0.59
N ASN A 197 -31.68 -6.14 0.77
CA ASN A 197 -32.86 -6.03 -0.06
C ASN A 197 -33.83 -5.02 0.55
N ASN A 198 -33.96 -3.86 -0.08
CA ASN A 198 -35.12 -2.99 0.04
C ASN A 198 -36.18 -3.49 -0.95
N TYR A 199 -36.87 -4.56 -0.60
CA TYR A 199 -38.06 -4.96 -1.33
C TYR A 199 -39.24 -4.23 -0.69
N PRO A 200 -39.90 -3.26 -1.34
CA PRO A 200 -41.26 -2.93 -0.98
C PRO A 200 -42.22 -3.81 -1.80
N ASN A 201 -43.33 -4.21 -1.18
CA ASN A 201 -44.52 -4.62 -1.92
C ASN A 201 -45.12 -3.45 -2.74
N ASP A 202 -44.59 -2.23 -2.64
CA ASP A 202 -45.02 -1.07 -3.45
C ASP A 202 -43.84 -0.18 -3.90
N ALA A 203 -43.67 -0.08 -5.21
CA ALA A 203 -42.46 0.31 -5.92
C ALA A 203 -42.05 1.81 -5.88
N ARG A 204 -42.36 2.58 -4.83
CA ARG A 204 -42.21 4.05 -4.91
C ARG A 204 -41.00 4.69 -4.22
N HIS A 205 -40.45 4.18 -3.13
CA HIS A 205 -39.16 4.66 -2.62
C HIS A 205 -38.40 3.52 -1.92
N ARG A 206 -37.17 3.23 -2.35
CA ARG A 206 -36.30 2.27 -1.65
C ARG A 206 -35.62 2.99 -0.48
N GLU A 207 -36.33 3.20 0.62
CA GLU A 207 -35.69 3.64 1.87
C GLU A 207 -34.52 2.70 2.20
N PRO A 208 -33.30 3.20 2.50
CA PRO A 208 -32.15 2.35 2.79
C PRO A 208 -32.46 1.36 3.92
N THR A 209 -31.98 0.10 3.80
CA THR A 209 -32.10 -0.86 4.91
C THR A 209 -31.49 -0.27 6.18
N SER A 210 -31.90 -0.73 7.36
CA SER A 210 -31.26 -0.29 8.63
C SER A 210 -29.73 -0.44 8.58
N PHE A 211 -29.23 -1.51 7.94
CA PHE A 211 -27.80 -1.65 7.71
C PHE A 211 -27.24 -0.61 6.73
N GLY A 212 -27.94 -0.30 5.64
CA GLY A 212 -27.53 0.74 4.71
C GLY A 212 -27.46 2.13 5.37
N ALA A 213 -28.43 2.45 6.22
CA ALA A 213 -28.43 3.69 7.02
C ALA A 213 -27.28 3.71 8.04
N PHE A 214 -27.05 2.60 8.75
CA PHE A 214 -25.92 2.45 9.66
C PHE A 214 -24.58 2.63 8.94
N TYR A 215 -24.35 1.89 7.85
CA TYR A 215 -23.14 1.98 7.05
C TYR A 215 -22.88 3.41 6.56
N GLN A 216 -23.90 4.05 5.95
CA GLN A 216 -23.75 5.41 5.41
C GLN A 216 -23.41 6.42 6.51
N HIS A 217 -23.99 6.26 7.70
CA HIS A 217 -23.68 7.16 8.81
C HIS A 217 -22.27 6.94 9.35
N MET A 218 -21.87 5.68 9.61
CA MET A 218 -20.53 5.38 10.13
C MET A 218 -19.43 5.83 9.15
N VAL A 219 -19.64 5.59 7.85
CA VAL A 219 -18.69 6.03 6.81
C VAL A 219 -18.68 7.56 6.67
N SER A 220 -19.82 8.23 6.78
CA SER A 220 -19.86 9.70 6.79
C SER A 220 -19.13 10.29 7.99
N LEU A 221 -19.26 9.70 9.18
CA LEU A 221 -18.51 10.16 10.35
C LEU A 221 -17.00 9.91 10.21
N ALA A 222 -16.61 8.74 9.70
CA ALA A 222 -15.21 8.34 9.63
C ALA A 222 -14.43 8.98 8.47
N PHE A 223 -15.04 9.13 7.30
CA PHE A 223 -14.36 9.52 6.06
C PHE A 223 -14.90 10.81 5.43
N ASP A 224 -15.83 11.50 6.10
CA ASP A 224 -16.53 12.68 5.57
C ASP A 224 -17.23 12.41 4.21
N GLU A 225 -17.60 11.15 3.97
CA GLU A 225 -18.27 10.72 2.74
C GLU A 225 -19.79 10.77 2.93
N HIS A 226 -20.41 11.89 2.55
CA HIS A 226 -21.86 12.13 2.76
C HIS A 226 -22.78 11.18 1.99
N CYS A 227 -22.30 10.60 0.88
CA CYS A 227 -23.08 9.66 0.07
C CYS A 227 -22.17 8.62 -0.58
N THR A 228 -22.50 7.35 -0.38
CA THR A 228 -21.82 6.23 -1.05
C THR A 228 -22.46 5.98 -2.42
N PRO A 229 -21.72 6.15 -3.53
CA PRO A 229 -22.24 5.87 -4.86
C PRO A 229 -22.66 4.40 -5.01
N ASN A 230 -23.86 4.18 -5.54
CA ASN A 230 -24.44 2.86 -5.75
C ASN A 230 -24.40 1.95 -4.49
N LEU A 231 -24.76 2.53 -3.34
CA LEU A 231 -24.81 1.83 -2.04
C LEU A 231 -25.44 0.42 -2.12
N PRO A 232 -26.57 0.18 -2.81
CA PRO A 232 -27.14 -1.17 -2.89
C PRO A 232 -26.20 -2.20 -3.53
N GLU A 233 -25.40 -1.81 -4.53
CA GLU A 233 -24.42 -2.71 -5.14
C GLU A 233 -23.23 -2.98 -4.21
N VAL A 234 -22.76 -1.94 -3.50
CA VAL A 234 -21.68 -2.06 -2.51
C VAL A 234 -22.07 -3.06 -1.42
N LEU A 235 -23.24 -2.89 -0.81
CA LEU A 235 -23.73 -3.77 0.25
C LEU A 235 -23.96 -5.20 -0.26
N ARG A 236 -24.40 -5.37 -1.52
CA ARG A 236 -24.63 -6.69 -2.12
C ARG A 236 -23.29 -7.43 -2.30
N LYS A 237 -22.27 -6.73 -2.79
CA LYS A 237 -20.92 -7.27 -2.96
C LYS A 237 -20.27 -7.59 -1.62
N ALA A 238 -20.40 -6.70 -0.63
CA ALA A 238 -19.90 -6.92 0.72
C ALA A 238 -20.51 -8.19 1.35
N ARG A 239 -21.83 -8.35 1.23
CA ARG A 239 -22.53 -9.56 1.70
C ARG A 239 -22.08 -10.83 0.97
N ALA A 240 -21.92 -10.76 -0.35
CA ALA A 240 -21.43 -11.90 -1.12
C ALA A 240 -20.01 -12.30 -0.68
N LYS A 241 -19.12 -11.32 -0.49
CA LYS A 241 -17.75 -11.57 -0.01
C LYS A 241 -17.74 -12.14 1.41
N HIS A 242 -18.52 -11.57 2.33
CA HIS A 242 -18.65 -12.05 3.70
C HIS A 242 -19.19 -13.50 3.79
N ARG A 243 -20.02 -13.93 2.83
CA ARG A 243 -20.52 -15.32 2.80
C ARG A 243 -19.45 -16.34 2.40
N VAL A 244 -18.53 -15.94 1.52
CA VAL A 244 -17.42 -16.79 1.07
C VAL A 244 -16.31 -16.80 2.11
N ASP A 245 -16.02 -15.63 2.67
CA ASP A 245 -14.97 -15.40 3.64
C ASP A 245 -15.53 -14.51 4.77
N PRO A 246 -16.08 -15.11 5.84
CA PRO A 246 -16.64 -14.37 6.97
C PRO A 246 -15.56 -13.56 7.67
N VAL A 247 -15.85 -12.29 7.95
CA VAL A 247 -14.95 -11.44 8.74
C VAL A 247 -14.96 -11.93 10.18
N THR A 248 -13.80 -12.36 10.65
CA THR A 248 -13.50 -12.64 12.05
C THR A 248 -12.52 -11.60 12.56
N PHE A 249 -12.74 -11.13 13.78
CA PHE A 249 -11.86 -10.15 14.41
C PHE A 249 -10.91 -10.85 15.39
N PRO A 250 -9.63 -10.46 15.42
CA PRO A 250 -8.73 -10.78 16.53
C PRO A 250 -9.33 -10.36 17.88
N GLU A 251 -8.88 -11.04 18.93
CA GLU A 251 -9.30 -10.75 20.30
C GLU A 251 -9.00 -9.28 20.66
N GLY A 252 -9.91 -8.62 21.37
CA GLY A 252 -9.75 -7.23 21.77
C GLY A 252 -10.10 -6.16 20.71
N ILE A 253 -10.30 -6.50 19.44
CA ILE A 253 -10.73 -5.52 18.42
C ILE A 253 -12.18 -5.10 18.66
N ILE A 254 -13.08 -6.07 18.83
CA ILE A 254 -14.43 -5.82 19.32
C ILE A 254 -14.34 -5.86 20.85
N PRO A 255 -14.60 -4.76 21.57
CA PRO A 255 -14.58 -4.79 23.03
C PRO A 255 -15.64 -5.75 23.55
N ASP A 256 -15.34 -6.43 24.65
CA ASP A 256 -16.36 -7.15 25.40
C ASP A 256 -17.45 -6.19 25.87
N ALA A 257 -18.67 -6.72 25.99
CA ALA A 257 -19.87 -5.96 26.35
C ALA A 257 -19.79 -5.45 27.80
#